data_AF-A0A3D8GR05-F1
#
_entry.id   AF-A0A3D8GR05-F1
#
_cell.length_a   1.000
_cell.length_b   1.000
_cell.length_c   1.000
_cell.angle_alpha   90.00
_cell.angle_beta   90.00
_cell.angle_gamma   90.00
#
_symmetry.space_group_name_H-M   'P 1'
#
loop_
_entity.id
_entity.type
_entity.pdbx_description
1 polymer ?
#
loop_
_entity_poly.entity_id
_entity_poly.type
_entity_poly.pdbx_seq_one_letter_code
_entity_poly.pdbx_strand_id
1 'polypeptide(L)'
;MIYLDKKHDPRKNAGLISELMDDSPNVGKAVARTEQLFMEHSADPGSYSFEPEQKRPVSGIIKQFFTTMPVFFFAKKTKAALDGSTTVVDEEGKVYPSWKCLLDEEYRHLKTVAVKEVNVEDFGAVGDGVTDNTKAFKKALGMGRVTVRIPKGIFVTNEILVPSWTCLVGEGKGKTILKLHGKAPKSSQLITNSSHWKGNRNILVEGLTLDWSVERLGNETKTAAGNNFSSCLLFANVTFGWVKDVEAINPGLHCFDVSSTIYNYSGDGYRARGGSNYIWLDGLNGYGFGDDGVTTHHSDNILISNCHMCDPSGRAHKKGFSNSNGFEADDGSRNVWLVNNSSTRCFGGIEIKAHANSSAASNVHIIGHLSVNDNRSFNWRHIGHHKSTDPVSKTAFNIKATNLVSIAPIRTNLYENSKPRALVVSGYRNVAINNFTAIGDPDYDYRGEPVMAIQYRSRNVALDNVSASGFRTAGADIKLYGGDNCTDLVAIHKLTVRNSAREAIQIGKGVQTASVGTVLVKGSENRPPKRLV
;
A
#
# COMPACT_ATOMS: atom_id res chain seq x y z
N MET A 1 2.66 -17.78 -18.52
CA MET A 1 2.79 -17.03 -17.25
C MET A 1 1.89 -15.81 -17.36
N ILE A 2 1.12 -15.47 -16.32
CA ILE A 2 0.15 -14.36 -16.38
C ILE A 2 0.88 -13.04 -16.63
N TYR A 3 0.33 -12.19 -17.50
CA TYR A 3 0.83 -10.84 -17.76
C TYR A 3 -0.30 -9.84 -17.55
N LEU A 4 -0.11 -8.91 -16.59
CA LEU A 4 -1.03 -7.81 -16.33
C LEU A 4 -0.36 -6.51 -16.78
N ASP A 5 -0.98 -5.84 -17.73
CA ASP A 5 -0.52 -4.54 -18.24
C ASP A 5 -1.28 -3.39 -17.57
N LYS A 6 -0.89 -2.16 -17.90
CA LYS A 6 -1.53 -0.94 -17.39
C LYS A 6 -3.04 -0.84 -17.67
N LYS A 7 -3.58 -1.56 -18.66
CA LYS A 7 -5.00 -1.60 -19.02
C LYS A 7 -5.75 -2.74 -18.35
N HIS A 8 -5.08 -3.54 -17.52
CA HIS A 8 -5.71 -4.61 -16.75
C HIS A 8 -6.93 -4.09 -15.98
N ASP A 9 -8.02 -4.85 -16.05
CA ASP A 9 -9.24 -4.56 -15.29
C ASP A 9 -9.11 -5.18 -13.89
N PRO A 10 -8.90 -4.38 -12.85
CA PRO A 10 -8.63 -4.89 -11.52
C PRO A 10 -9.85 -5.59 -10.88
N ARG A 11 -11.05 -5.45 -11.45
CA ARG A 11 -12.22 -6.23 -11.00
C ARG A 11 -12.06 -7.73 -11.24
N LYS A 12 -11.16 -8.13 -12.14
CA LYS A 12 -10.84 -9.53 -12.41
C LYS A 12 -9.89 -10.15 -11.38
N ASN A 13 -9.27 -9.34 -10.52
CA ASN A 13 -8.25 -9.80 -9.57
C ASN A 13 -8.77 -10.93 -8.66
N ALA A 14 -9.99 -10.81 -8.13
CA ALA A 14 -10.56 -11.83 -7.24
C ALA A 14 -10.67 -13.21 -7.90
N GLY A 15 -11.13 -13.24 -9.17
CA GLY A 15 -11.19 -14.46 -9.96
C GLY A 15 -9.81 -15.05 -10.24
N LEU A 16 -8.86 -14.22 -10.69
CA LEU A 16 -7.49 -14.63 -10.96
C LEU A 16 -6.80 -15.20 -9.70
N ILE A 17 -6.98 -14.55 -8.55
CA ILE A 17 -6.45 -15.02 -7.26
C ILE A 17 -7.03 -16.40 -6.94
N SER A 18 -8.36 -16.55 -7.06
CA SER A 18 -9.04 -17.82 -6.78
C SER A 18 -8.53 -18.97 -7.67
N GLU A 19 -8.31 -18.71 -8.96
CA GLU A 19 -7.81 -19.68 -9.93
C GLU A 19 -6.36 -20.14 -9.66
N LEU A 20 -5.56 -19.29 -9.02
CA LEU A 20 -4.15 -19.56 -8.74
C LEU A 20 -3.92 -20.29 -7.42
N MET A 21 -4.93 -20.34 -6.55
CA MET A 21 -4.82 -20.97 -5.23
C MET A 21 -5.11 -22.47 -5.29
N ASP A 22 -4.32 -23.27 -4.57
CA ASP A 22 -4.42 -24.74 -4.60
C ASP A 22 -5.78 -25.28 -4.13
N ASP A 23 -6.41 -24.63 -3.14
CA ASP A 23 -7.62 -25.13 -2.45
C ASP A 23 -8.83 -24.18 -2.55
N SER A 24 -8.74 -23.11 -3.38
CA SER A 24 -9.70 -21.99 -3.54
C SER A 24 -10.76 -21.85 -2.43
N PRO A 25 -10.33 -21.61 -1.17
CA PRO A 25 -11.23 -21.70 -0.04
C PRO A 25 -12.25 -20.56 -0.05
N ASN A 26 -13.47 -20.83 0.42
CA ASN A 26 -14.46 -19.79 0.67
C ASN A 26 -13.85 -18.66 1.50
N VAL A 27 -13.95 -17.42 1.00
CA VAL A 27 -13.26 -16.26 1.58
C VAL A 27 -13.66 -15.99 3.03
N GLY A 28 -14.93 -16.22 3.40
CA GLY A 28 -15.39 -16.08 4.78
C GLY A 28 -14.69 -17.05 5.72
N LYS A 29 -14.57 -18.32 5.34
CA LYS A 29 -13.82 -19.32 6.11
C LYS A 29 -12.32 -18.98 6.18
N ALA A 30 -11.74 -18.52 5.08
CA ALA A 30 -10.34 -18.12 5.03
C ALA A 30 -10.04 -16.96 5.97
N VAL A 31 -10.87 -15.90 5.95
CA VAL A 31 -10.75 -14.73 6.84
C VAL A 31 -10.95 -15.14 8.30
N ALA A 32 -11.97 -15.94 8.61
CA ALA A 32 -12.21 -16.43 9.96
C ALA A 32 -11.03 -17.24 10.50
N ARG A 33 -10.42 -18.11 9.67
CA ARG A 33 -9.21 -18.84 10.04
C ARG A 33 -8.02 -17.91 10.28
N THR A 34 -7.84 -16.86 9.48
CA THR A 34 -6.78 -15.86 9.70
C THR A 34 -6.96 -15.12 11.02
N GLU A 35 -8.20 -14.73 11.37
CA GLU A 35 -8.51 -14.10 12.65
C GLU A 35 -8.23 -15.05 13.82
N GLN A 36 -8.62 -16.32 13.71
CA GLN A 36 -8.29 -17.33 14.71
C GLN A 36 -6.77 -17.51 14.87
N LEU A 37 -6.05 -17.67 13.76
CA LEU A 37 -4.59 -17.79 13.75
C LEU A 37 -3.93 -16.56 14.39
N PHE A 38 -4.46 -15.37 14.14
CA PHE A 38 -4.00 -14.14 14.75
C PHE A 38 -4.22 -14.15 16.27
N MET A 39 -5.41 -14.53 16.75
CA MET A 39 -5.70 -14.61 18.19
C MET A 39 -4.83 -15.65 18.91
N GLU A 40 -4.57 -16.80 18.28
CA GLU A 40 -3.76 -17.88 18.87
C GLU A 40 -2.28 -17.51 19.06
N HIS A 41 -1.72 -16.70 18.16
CA HIS A 41 -0.28 -16.45 18.09
C HIS A 41 0.13 -15.02 18.43
N SER A 42 -0.81 -14.11 18.62
CA SER A 42 -0.50 -12.72 18.97
C SER A 42 -0.37 -12.51 20.47
N ALA A 43 0.48 -11.56 20.85
CA ALA A 43 0.58 -11.05 22.21
C ALA A 43 0.03 -9.63 22.27
N ASP A 44 -0.46 -9.21 23.45
CA ASP A 44 -0.86 -7.82 23.66
C ASP A 44 0.33 -6.89 23.35
N PRO A 45 0.20 -5.90 22.43
CA PRO A 45 1.25 -4.91 22.20
C PRO A 45 1.72 -4.19 23.49
N GLY A 46 0.84 -4.05 24.49
CA GLY A 46 1.17 -3.48 25.80
C GLY A 46 2.04 -4.37 26.71
N SER A 47 2.13 -5.67 26.42
CA SER A 47 2.95 -6.63 27.20
C SER A 47 4.45 -6.52 26.91
N TYR A 48 4.84 -5.81 25.86
CA TYR A 48 6.24 -5.60 25.52
C TYR A 48 6.85 -4.50 26.38
N SER A 49 7.93 -4.80 27.10
CA SER A 49 8.72 -3.79 27.79
C SER A 49 9.51 -2.97 26.77
N PHE A 50 9.30 -1.66 26.82
CA PHE A 50 10.14 -0.70 26.09
C PHE A 50 11.12 -0.13 27.11
N GLU A 51 12.41 -0.44 26.98
CA GLU A 51 13.41 0.25 27.80
C GLU A 51 13.30 1.76 27.54
N PRO A 52 13.31 2.59 28.60
CA PRO A 52 13.33 4.03 28.42
C PRO A 52 14.55 4.42 27.60
N GLU A 53 14.36 5.26 26.58
CA GLU A 53 15.44 5.75 25.73
C GLU A 53 16.61 6.27 26.59
N GLN A 54 17.81 5.72 26.38
CA GLN A 54 19.03 6.27 26.97
C GLN A 54 19.13 7.75 26.58
N LYS A 55 19.18 8.63 27.61
CA LYS A 55 19.26 10.07 27.44
C LYS A 55 20.41 10.42 26.51
N ARG A 56 20.10 11.00 25.34
CA ARG A 56 21.10 11.49 24.40
C ARG A 56 21.97 12.58 25.05
N PRO A 57 23.27 12.67 24.73
CA PRO A 57 24.15 13.70 25.27
C PRO A 57 23.65 15.10 24.91
N VAL A 58 23.77 16.02 25.88
CA VAL A 58 23.18 17.38 25.88
C VAL A 58 23.61 18.23 24.68
N SER A 59 24.77 17.93 24.06
CA SER A 59 25.26 18.62 22.87
C SER A 59 24.43 18.38 21.59
N GLY A 60 23.61 17.32 21.55
CA GLY A 60 22.66 17.06 20.47
C GLY A 60 21.31 17.79 20.62
N ILE A 61 21.01 18.32 21.82
CA ILE A 61 19.72 18.94 22.15
C ILE A 61 19.60 20.32 21.51
N ILE A 62 20.68 21.09 21.45
CA ILE A 62 20.67 22.47 20.95
C ILE A 62 20.50 22.52 19.43
N LYS A 63 21.07 21.56 18.69
CA LYS A 63 20.92 21.50 17.22
C LYS A 63 19.53 21.04 16.78
N GLN A 64 18.86 20.21 17.61
CA GLN A 64 17.51 19.73 17.36
C GLN A 64 16.44 20.73 17.82
N PHE A 65 16.69 21.54 18.85
CA PHE A 65 15.75 22.57 19.35
C PHE A 65 15.38 23.61 18.28
N PHE A 66 16.33 24.04 17.45
CA PHE A 66 16.07 25.01 16.38
C PHE A 66 15.38 24.41 15.14
N THR A 67 15.35 23.08 14.99
CA THR A 67 14.63 22.40 13.88
C THR A 67 13.32 21.75 14.30
N THR A 68 13.01 21.66 15.61
CA THR A 68 11.82 20.93 16.14
C THR A 68 10.73 21.79 16.75
N MET A 69 10.94 23.10 16.95
CA MET A 69 9.91 24.01 17.48
C MET A 69 8.59 24.04 16.68
N PRO A 70 8.58 23.93 15.33
CA PRO A 70 7.32 23.78 14.60
C PRO A 70 6.70 22.38 14.81
N VAL A 71 7.54 21.34 14.90
CA VAL A 71 7.14 19.93 14.84
C VAL A 71 6.35 19.46 16.08
N PHE A 72 6.64 20.01 17.26
CA PHE A 72 5.96 19.65 18.51
C PHE A 72 4.47 20.06 18.52
N PHE A 73 4.10 21.13 17.82
CA PHE A 73 2.69 21.55 17.68
C PHE A 73 1.89 20.68 16.69
N PHE A 74 2.58 20.01 15.75
CA PHE A 74 1.96 19.23 14.68
C PHE A 74 1.99 17.70 14.91
N ALA A 75 2.66 17.23 15.96
CA ALA A 75 2.68 15.83 16.36
C ALA A 75 1.58 15.51 17.39
N LYS A 76 1.12 14.27 17.41
CA LYS A 76 0.33 13.70 18.51
C LYS A 76 0.95 12.37 18.93
N LYS A 77 0.95 12.08 20.24
CA LYS A 77 1.34 10.77 20.76
C LYS A 77 0.38 9.73 20.20
N THR A 78 0.92 8.63 19.68
CA THR A 78 0.12 7.52 19.17
C THR A 78 -0.59 6.83 20.34
N LYS A 79 -1.92 6.82 20.34
CA LYS A 79 -2.70 5.86 21.14
C LYS A 79 -2.59 4.49 20.49
N ALA A 80 -2.62 3.41 21.29
CA ALA A 80 -2.63 2.05 20.76
C ALA A 80 -3.67 1.91 19.65
N ALA A 81 -3.31 1.26 18.54
CA ALA A 81 -4.19 0.98 17.42
C ALA A 81 -5.15 -0.15 17.80
N LEU A 82 -6.06 0.11 18.73
CA LEU A 82 -7.02 -0.86 19.23
C LEU A 82 -8.33 -0.12 19.50
N ASP A 83 -9.08 0.15 18.44
CA ASP A 83 -10.50 0.40 18.58
C ASP A 83 -11.27 -0.37 17.50
N GLY A 84 -11.94 -1.45 17.96
CA GLY A 84 -13.14 -2.11 17.43
C GLY A 84 -13.27 -2.57 15.98
N SER A 85 -12.41 -2.17 15.04
CA SER A 85 -12.66 -2.46 13.63
C SER A 85 -12.23 -3.86 13.22
N THR A 86 -13.20 -4.62 12.71
CA THR A 86 -13.04 -6.01 12.27
C THR A 86 -13.30 -6.13 10.77
N THR A 87 -12.84 -7.22 10.18
CA THR A 87 -13.20 -7.59 8.81
C THR A 87 -14.58 -8.22 8.79
N VAL A 88 -15.45 -7.72 7.92
CA VAL A 88 -16.77 -8.28 7.62
C VAL A 88 -16.71 -8.97 6.26
N VAL A 89 -17.37 -10.12 6.16
CA VAL A 89 -17.62 -10.83 4.91
C VAL A 89 -19.13 -11.03 4.82
N ASP A 90 -19.77 -10.47 3.79
CA ASP A 90 -21.21 -10.62 3.59
C ASP A 90 -21.56 -11.97 2.94
N GLU A 91 -22.87 -12.22 2.75
CA GLU A 91 -23.40 -13.47 2.20
C GLU A 91 -22.93 -13.70 0.75
N GLU A 92 -22.66 -12.62 0.01
CA GLU A 92 -22.10 -12.63 -1.34
C GLU A 92 -20.57 -12.82 -1.36
N GLY A 93 -19.92 -12.88 -0.20
CA GLY A 93 -18.47 -13.05 -0.08
C GLY A 93 -17.67 -11.77 -0.32
N LYS A 94 -18.31 -10.61 -0.31
CA LYS A 94 -17.62 -9.32 -0.38
C LYS A 94 -16.99 -9.01 0.97
N VAL A 95 -15.74 -8.59 0.92
CA VAL A 95 -14.94 -8.31 2.11
C VAL A 95 -14.81 -6.80 2.30
N TYR A 96 -15.06 -6.33 3.52
CA TYR A 96 -14.92 -4.92 3.88
C TYR A 96 -14.73 -4.73 5.39
N PRO A 97 -14.18 -3.60 5.84
CA PRO A 97 -14.09 -3.27 7.26
C PRO A 97 -15.46 -2.96 7.87
N SER A 98 -15.64 -3.25 9.16
CA SER A 98 -16.89 -3.05 9.89
C SER A 98 -17.40 -1.60 9.88
N TRP A 99 -16.52 -0.61 9.75
CA TRP A 99 -16.91 0.80 9.64
C TRP A 99 -17.44 1.19 8.25
N LYS A 100 -17.42 0.31 7.25
CA LYS A 100 -17.88 0.65 5.89
C LYS A 100 -19.35 1.07 5.86
N CYS A 101 -20.19 0.58 6.77
CA CYS A 101 -21.58 1.01 6.87
C CYS A 101 -21.73 2.52 7.12
N LEU A 102 -20.89 3.10 7.99
CA LEU A 102 -20.80 4.54 8.23
C LEU A 102 -20.38 5.29 6.95
N LEU A 103 -19.39 4.75 6.23
CA LEU A 103 -18.95 5.33 4.98
C LEU A 103 -20.06 5.29 3.91
N ASP A 104 -20.83 4.21 3.82
CA ASP A 104 -21.94 4.09 2.87
C ASP A 104 -23.10 5.04 3.20
N GLU A 105 -23.34 5.31 4.49
CA GLU A 105 -24.29 6.34 4.94
C GLU A 105 -23.84 7.74 4.54
N GLU A 106 -22.58 8.07 4.78
CA GLU A 106 -22.00 9.36 4.40
C GLU A 106 -21.90 9.55 2.89
N TYR A 107 -21.78 8.47 2.12
CA TYR A 107 -21.89 8.50 0.66
C TYR A 107 -23.31 8.89 0.23
N ARG A 108 -24.34 8.25 0.81
CA ARG A 108 -25.74 8.61 0.55
C ARG A 108 -26.02 10.07 0.92
N HIS A 109 -25.50 10.53 2.06
CA HIS A 109 -25.61 11.92 2.49
C HIS A 109 -24.90 12.90 1.55
N LEU A 110 -23.72 12.55 1.03
CA LEU A 110 -23.06 13.36 -0.01
C LEU A 110 -23.98 13.56 -1.22
N LYS A 111 -24.65 12.49 -1.69
CA LYS A 111 -25.56 12.58 -2.83
C LYS A 111 -26.79 13.46 -2.55
N THR A 112 -27.26 13.56 -1.30
CA THR A 112 -28.37 14.46 -0.93
C THR A 112 -27.94 15.91 -0.69
N VAL A 113 -26.66 16.17 -0.38
CA VAL A 113 -26.14 17.54 -0.23
C VAL A 113 -25.66 18.13 -1.56
N ALA A 114 -25.00 17.33 -2.39
CA ALA A 114 -24.43 17.73 -3.68
C ALA A 114 -25.44 17.60 -4.84
N VAL A 115 -26.69 18.03 -4.61
CA VAL A 115 -27.82 17.90 -5.57
C VAL A 115 -27.68 18.81 -6.78
N LYS A 116 -26.97 19.93 -6.64
CA LYS A 116 -26.69 20.81 -7.77
C LYS A 116 -25.69 20.11 -8.68
N GLU A 117 -26.13 19.77 -9.87
CA GLU A 117 -25.28 19.21 -10.92
C GLU A 117 -24.97 20.28 -11.97
N VAL A 118 -23.71 20.37 -12.39
CA VAL A 118 -23.26 21.32 -13.42
C VAL A 118 -22.25 20.65 -14.35
N ASN A 119 -22.22 21.04 -15.63
CA ASN A 119 -21.16 20.63 -16.54
C ASN A 119 -20.02 21.67 -16.50
N VAL A 120 -18.77 21.23 -16.49
CA VAL A 120 -17.61 22.13 -16.52
C VAL A 120 -17.57 22.99 -17.79
N GLU A 121 -18.12 22.52 -18.90
CA GLU A 121 -18.23 23.26 -20.17
C GLU A 121 -19.13 24.51 -20.06
N ASP A 122 -20.14 24.47 -19.19
CA ASP A 122 -21.01 25.64 -18.91
C ASP A 122 -20.22 26.82 -18.31
N PHE A 123 -19.02 26.56 -17.80
CA PHE A 123 -18.10 27.56 -17.26
C PHE A 123 -16.95 27.92 -18.21
N GLY A 124 -17.02 27.46 -19.46
CA GLY A 124 -16.06 27.74 -20.52
C GLY A 124 -14.88 26.78 -20.58
N ALA A 125 -15.02 25.56 -20.03
CA ALA A 125 -14.02 24.53 -20.25
C ALA A 125 -14.09 23.97 -21.67
N VAL A 126 -12.94 23.65 -22.24
CA VAL A 126 -12.77 23.04 -23.56
C VAL A 126 -11.82 21.85 -23.43
N GLY A 127 -12.32 20.66 -23.77
CA GLY A 127 -11.59 19.39 -23.67
C GLY A 127 -10.67 19.09 -24.87
N ASP A 128 -9.98 20.09 -25.41
CA ASP A 128 -9.17 20.03 -26.64
C ASP A 128 -7.69 19.61 -26.42
N GLY A 129 -7.28 19.43 -25.16
CA GLY A 129 -5.90 19.11 -24.79
C GLY A 129 -4.92 20.29 -24.84
N VAL A 130 -5.41 21.52 -25.04
CA VAL A 130 -4.60 22.73 -25.19
C VAL A 130 -5.09 23.88 -24.30
N THR A 131 -6.39 24.11 -24.25
CA THR A 131 -7.02 25.20 -23.51
C THR A 131 -6.78 25.04 -22.00
N ASP A 132 -6.36 26.12 -21.33
CA ASP A 132 -6.23 26.15 -19.86
C ASP A 132 -7.61 26.29 -19.20
N ASN A 133 -8.09 25.18 -18.64
CA ASN A 133 -9.40 25.05 -18.03
C ASN A 133 -9.43 25.44 -16.55
N THR A 134 -8.32 25.92 -15.98
CA THR A 134 -8.19 26.20 -14.53
C THR A 134 -9.33 27.10 -14.00
N LYS A 135 -9.69 28.15 -14.75
CA LYS A 135 -10.76 29.08 -14.35
C LYS A 135 -12.15 28.43 -14.40
N ALA A 136 -12.41 27.59 -15.39
CA ALA A 136 -13.68 26.90 -15.55
C ALA A 136 -13.91 25.92 -14.38
N PHE A 137 -12.90 25.11 -14.03
CA PHE A 137 -12.96 24.22 -12.86
C PHE A 137 -13.19 24.99 -11.55
N LYS A 138 -12.47 26.08 -11.32
CA LYS A 138 -12.67 26.92 -10.12
C LYS A 138 -14.12 27.44 -10.02
N LYS A 139 -14.71 27.87 -11.13
CA LYS A 139 -16.10 28.35 -11.16
C LYS A 139 -17.11 27.23 -10.95
N ALA A 140 -16.91 26.07 -11.60
CA ALA A 140 -17.80 24.92 -11.48
C ALA A 140 -17.83 24.36 -10.04
N LEU A 141 -16.67 24.30 -9.39
CA LEU A 141 -16.53 23.85 -8.00
C LEU A 141 -17.10 24.86 -6.99
N GLY A 142 -16.87 26.16 -7.20
CA GLY A 142 -17.30 27.21 -6.29
C GLY A 142 -16.89 26.94 -4.84
N MET A 143 -17.86 26.92 -3.93
CA MET A 143 -17.66 26.62 -2.51
C MET A 143 -17.97 25.15 -2.14
N GLY A 144 -18.18 24.28 -3.13
CA GLY A 144 -18.60 22.89 -2.96
C GLY A 144 -20.11 22.71 -2.94
N ARG A 145 -20.58 21.62 -2.33
CA ARG A 145 -22.00 21.20 -2.33
C ARG A 145 -22.54 21.03 -3.76
N VAL A 146 -21.71 20.46 -4.63
CA VAL A 146 -21.95 20.40 -6.07
C VAL A 146 -21.44 19.08 -6.65
N THR A 147 -22.14 18.58 -7.66
CA THR A 147 -21.66 17.53 -8.56
C THR A 147 -21.20 18.20 -9.86
N VAL A 148 -19.90 18.18 -10.12
CA VAL A 148 -19.31 18.68 -11.37
C VAL A 148 -19.14 17.52 -12.32
N ARG A 149 -19.85 17.57 -13.46
CA ARG A 149 -19.72 16.65 -14.59
C ARG A 149 -18.62 17.15 -15.52
N ILE A 150 -17.76 16.24 -15.93
CA ILE A 150 -16.66 16.48 -16.84
C ILE A 150 -16.84 15.54 -18.03
N PRO A 151 -17.24 16.05 -19.20
CA PRO A 151 -17.53 15.20 -20.35
C PRO A 151 -16.26 14.55 -20.89
N LYS A 152 -16.39 13.72 -21.92
CA LYS A 152 -15.25 13.19 -22.66
C LYS A 152 -14.41 14.34 -23.23
N GLY A 153 -13.10 14.26 -23.07
CA GLY A 153 -12.16 15.27 -23.55
C GLY A 153 -10.85 15.26 -22.77
N ILE A 154 -9.88 16.05 -23.23
CA ILE A 154 -8.62 16.29 -22.53
C ILE A 154 -8.63 17.72 -22.00
N PHE A 155 -8.75 17.87 -20.68
CA PHE A 155 -8.82 19.16 -20.03
C PHE A 155 -7.48 19.48 -19.37
N VAL A 156 -6.74 20.41 -19.97
CA VAL A 156 -5.50 20.93 -19.38
C VAL A 156 -5.83 21.89 -18.25
N THR A 157 -5.22 21.72 -17.08
CA THR A 157 -5.50 22.55 -15.89
C THR A 157 -4.29 22.58 -14.95
N ASN A 158 -4.19 23.64 -14.14
CA ASN A 158 -3.39 23.60 -12.92
C ASN A 158 -4.12 22.80 -11.83
N GLU A 159 -3.57 22.77 -10.61
CA GLU A 159 -4.19 22.16 -9.42
C GLU A 159 -5.70 22.41 -9.31
N ILE A 160 -6.45 21.31 -9.20
CA ILE A 160 -7.88 21.35 -8.87
C ILE A 160 -8.04 21.18 -7.35
N LEU A 161 -8.53 22.23 -6.71
CA LEU A 161 -8.77 22.28 -5.26
C LEU A 161 -10.24 21.96 -4.96
N VAL A 162 -10.49 20.79 -4.37
CA VAL A 162 -11.84 20.25 -4.16
C VAL A 162 -12.36 20.60 -2.76
N PRO A 163 -13.40 21.44 -2.63
CA PRO A 163 -14.02 21.74 -1.35
C PRO A 163 -14.88 20.58 -0.83
N SER A 164 -15.28 20.67 0.43
CA SER A 164 -16.16 19.67 1.06
C SER A 164 -17.49 19.53 0.31
N TRP A 165 -18.11 18.35 0.43
CA TRP A 165 -19.40 18.05 -0.18
C TRP A 165 -19.41 18.15 -1.70
N THR A 166 -18.37 17.62 -2.35
CA THR A 166 -18.19 17.80 -3.79
C THR A 166 -17.98 16.46 -4.48
N CYS A 167 -18.62 16.30 -5.63
CA CYS A 167 -18.37 15.19 -6.55
C CYS A 167 -17.72 15.75 -7.83
N LEU A 168 -16.58 15.19 -8.22
CA LEU A 168 -15.99 15.36 -9.55
C LEU A 168 -16.17 14.06 -10.32
N VAL A 169 -16.97 14.09 -11.39
CA VAL A 169 -17.38 12.87 -12.09
C VAL A 169 -17.14 13.00 -13.59
N GLY A 170 -16.27 12.15 -14.12
CA GLY A 170 -16.03 12.00 -15.56
C GLY A 170 -16.89 10.91 -16.21
N GLU A 171 -16.69 10.69 -17.51
CA GLU A 171 -17.39 9.67 -18.31
C GLU A 171 -16.67 8.30 -18.36
N GLY A 172 -15.51 8.19 -17.71
CA GLY A 172 -14.70 6.98 -17.58
C GLY A 172 -13.21 7.20 -17.84
N LYS A 173 -12.40 6.26 -17.34
CA LYS A 173 -10.95 6.18 -17.64
C LYS A 173 -10.70 6.20 -19.15
N GLY A 174 -9.72 6.99 -19.58
CA GLY A 174 -9.36 7.18 -20.98
C GLY A 174 -10.37 7.98 -21.82
N LYS A 175 -11.53 8.35 -21.27
CA LYS A 175 -12.53 9.21 -21.94
C LYS A 175 -12.43 10.64 -21.45
N THR A 176 -12.51 10.82 -20.13
CA THR A 176 -12.31 12.11 -19.48
C THR A 176 -10.88 12.14 -18.93
N ILE A 177 -10.04 13.00 -19.47
CA ILE A 177 -8.63 13.11 -19.07
C ILE A 177 -8.40 14.51 -18.50
N LEU A 178 -7.98 14.59 -17.25
CA LEU A 178 -7.45 15.81 -16.65
C LEU A 178 -5.94 15.77 -16.79
N LYS A 179 -5.37 16.75 -17.48
CA LYS A 179 -3.93 16.83 -17.75
C LYS A 179 -3.32 18.02 -17.03
N LEU A 180 -2.27 17.78 -16.27
CA LEU A 180 -1.59 18.87 -15.55
C LEU A 180 -0.93 19.82 -16.56
N HIS A 181 -1.14 21.12 -16.37
CA HIS A 181 -0.65 22.15 -17.27
C HIS A 181 0.88 22.10 -17.45
N GLY A 182 1.37 22.28 -18.67
CA GLY A 182 2.80 22.13 -19.00
C GLY A 182 3.75 23.08 -18.26
N LYS A 183 3.23 24.20 -17.73
CA LYS A 183 3.97 25.15 -16.88
C LYS A 183 3.69 25.00 -15.38
N ALA A 184 2.89 24.01 -14.97
CA ALA A 184 2.58 23.79 -13.57
C ALA A 184 3.87 23.43 -12.79
N PRO A 185 4.06 23.99 -11.59
CA PRO A 185 5.20 23.67 -10.74
C PRO A 185 5.39 22.16 -10.52
N LYS A 186 6.63 21.75 -10.25
CA LYS A 186 6.95 20.36 -9.87
C LYS A 186 6.22 19.93 -8.60
N SER A 187 5.92 20.86 -7.69
CA SER A 187 5.22 20.57 -6.44
C SER A 187 3.72 20.31 -6.62
N SER A 188 3.15 20.60 -7.79
CA SER A 188 1.70 20.57 -7.93
C SER A 188 1.11 19.19 -7.78
N GLN A 189 -0.03 19.11 -7.10
CA GLN A 189 -0.94 17.98 -7.24
C GLN A 189 -1.86 18.21 -8.45
N LEU A 190 -2.39 17.16 -9.08
CA LEU A 190 -3.42 17.40 -10.10
C LEU A 190 -4.79 17.63 -9.44
N ILE A 191 -5.17 16.76 -8.50
CA ILE A 191 -6.35 16.94 -7.64
C ILE A 191 -5.93 16.89 -6.18
N THR A 192 -6.43 17.83 -5.37
CA THR A 192 -6.35 17.74 -3.92
C THR A 192 -7.50 18.47 -3.24
N ASN A 193 -7.79 18.18 -1.97
CA ASN A 193 -8.80 18.92 -1.23
C ASN A 193 -8.36 20.36 -0.94
N SER A 194 -9.32 21.29 -0.90
CA SER A 194 -9.02 22.73 -0.88
C SER A 194 -8.41 23.27 0.41
N SER A 195 -8.52 22.54 1.51
CA SER A 195 -8.03 22.97 2.83
C SER A 195 -7.39 21.81 3.59
N HIS A 196 -6.07 21.65 3.44
CA HIS A 196 -5.32 20.59 4.13
C HIS A 196 -5.22 20.78 5.65
N TRP A 197 -5.13 22.02 6.14
CA TRP A 197 -4.95 22.29 7.57
C TRP A 197 -6.24 22.14 8.38
N LYS A 198 -7.34 22.74 7.91
CA LYS A 198 -8.67 22.57 8.54
C LYS A 198 -9.33 21.25 8.17
N GLY A 199 -8.82 20.60 7.13
CA GLY A 199 -9.42 19.43 6.53
C GLY A 199 -10.62 19.75 5.65
N ASN A 200 -11.05 18.74 4.91
CA ASN A 200 -12.31 18.73 4.18
C ASN A 200 -13.05 17.43 4.46
N ARG A 201 -14.29 17.33 3.98
CA ARG A 201 -15.09 16.12 4.14
C ARG A 201 -16.01 15.85 2.96
N ASN A 202 -16.38 14.59 2.80
CA ASN A 202 -17.32 14.11 1.79
C ASN A 202 -16.92 14.55 0.39
N ILE A 203 -15.81 14.01 -0.11
CA ILE A 203 -15.29 14.28 -1.45
C ILE A 203 -15.32 13.00 -2.28
N LEU A 204 -15.91 13.07 -3.47
CA LEU A 204 -15.91 11.99 -4.47
C LEU A 204 -15.14 12.44 -5.72
N VAL A 205 -14.22 11.60 -6.19
CA VAL A 205 -13.59 11.70 -7.51
C VAL A 205 -13.85 10.40 -8.25
N GLU A 206 -14.50 10.45 -9.42
CA GLU A 206 -14.99 9.25 -10.10
C GLU A 206 -14.83 9.30 -11.62
N GLY A 207 -14.45 8.16 -12.21
CA GLY A 207 -14.62 7.90 -13.63
C GLY A 207 -13.78 8.79 -14.54
N LEU A 208 -12.49 8.96 -14.28
CA LEU A 208 -11.61 9.83 -15.08
C LEU A 208 -10.16 9.36 -15.06
N THR A 209 -9.36 9.90 -15.96
CA THR A 209 -7.89 9.73 -15.98
C THR A 209 -7.21 11.02 -15.51
N LEU A 210 -6.21 10.87 -14.65
CA LEU A 210 -5.32 11.89 -14.13
C LEU A 210 -3.96 11.72 -14.79
N ASP A 211 -3.57 12.66 -15.64
CA ASP A 211 -2.23 12.71 -16.25
C ASP A 211 -1.45 13.86 -15.62
N TRP A 212 -0.51 13.53 -14.75
CA TRP A 212 0.36 14.52 -14.10
C TRP A 212 1.46 15.03 -15.03
N SER A 213 1.69 14.35 -16.16
CA SER A 213 2.58 14.78 -17.24
C SER A 213 4.02 15.01 -16.78
N VAL A 214 4.66 13.96 -16.26
CA VAL A 214 6.08 14.00 -15.82
C VAL A 214 7.02 14.50 -16.92
N GLU A 215 6.68 14.26 -18.18
CA GLU A 215 7.45 14.70 -19.35
C GLU A 215 7.62 16.22 -19.42
N ARG A 216 6.70 17.00 -18.83
CA ARG A 216 6.81 18.47 -18.78
C ARG A 216 8.05 18.94 -18.04
N LEU A 217 8.61 18.12 -17.15
CA LEU A 217 9.81 18.44 -16.39
C LEU A 217 11.10 18.29 -17.21
N GLY A 218 11.03 17.72 -18.42
CA GLY A 218 12.19 17.48 -19.27
C GLY A 218 13.26 16.64 -18.56
N ASN A 219 14.48 17.18 -18.47
CA ASN A 219 15.65 16.49 -17.94
C ASN A 219 15.80 16.55 -16.41
N GLU A 220 14.75 16.94 -15.68
CA GLU A 220 14.76 16.95 -14.22
C GLU A 220 15.12 15.56 -13.66
N THR A 221 16.14 15.53 -12.81
CA THR A 221 16.70 14.28 -12.27
C THR A 221 15.82 13.65 -11.21
N LYS A 222 15.13 14.46 -10.39
CA LYS A 222 14.24 14.01 -9.32
C LYS A 222 12.85 14.65 -9.46
N THR A 223 11.83 13.81 -9.63
CA THR A 223 10.46 14.26 -9.92
C THR A 223 9.69 14.69 -8.68
N ALA A 224 10.09 14.23 -7.49
CA ALA A 224 9.48 14.64 -6.22
C ALA A 224 9.93 16.04 -5.78
N ALA A 225 8.97 16.86 -5.35
CA ALA A 225 9.22 18.17 -4.70
C ALA A 225 9.41 18.08 -3.17
N GLY A 226 9.22 16.89 -2.58
CA GLY A 226 9.28 16.64 -1.13
C GLY A 226 7.90 16.58 -0.47
N ASN A 227 7.83 16.03 0.75
CA ASN A 227 6.55 15.80 1.47
C ASN A 227 5.52 15.09 0.56
N ASN A 228 4.22 15.37 0.74
CA ASN A 228 3.10 14.85 -0.06
C ASN A 228 2.82 15.63 -1.37
N PHE A 229 3.82 16.33 -1.92
CA PHE A 229 3.69 17.07 -3.19
C PHE A 229 3.91 16.19 -4.41
N SER A 230 3.47 16.63 -5.60
CA SER A 230 3.75 15.97 -6.90
C SER A 230 2.93 14.70 -7.22
N SER A 231 1.85 14.45 -6.49
CA SER A 231 0.93 13.31 -6.72
C SER A 231 -0.15 13.63 -7.76
N CYS A 232 -0.70 12.62 -8.43
CA CYS A 232 -1.92 12.80 -9.24
C CYS A 232 -3.09 13.21 -8.34
N LEU A 233 -3.36 12.45 -7.29
CA LEU A 233 -4.40 12.76 -6.31
C LEU A 233 -3.83 12.72 -4.89
N LEU A 234 -4.09 13.76 -4.11
CA LEU A 234 -3.81 13.83 -2.67
C LEU A 234 -5.09 14.13 -1.89
N PHE A 235 -5.45 13.26 -0.96
CA PHE A 235 -6.34 13.59 0.15
C PHE A 235 -5.53 13.85 1.41
N ALA A 236 -5.50 15.10 1.86
CA ALA A 236 -4.81 15.53 3.06
C ALA A 236 -5.82 16.06 4.08
N ASN A 237 -5.92 15.38 5.23
CA ASN A 237 -6.90 15.69 6.28
C ASN A 237 -8.36 15.63 5.80
N VAL A 238 -8.70 14.61 5.01
CA VAL A 238 -10.06 14.39 4.52
C VAL A 238 -10.79 13.40 5.43
N THR A 239 -12.01 13.74 5.87
CA THR A 239 -12.91 12.78 6.53
C THR A 239 -14.03 12.39 5.57
N PHE A 240 -14.22 11.10 5.31
CA PHE A 240 -15.13 10.56 4.29
C PHE A 240 -14.73 10.98 2.87
N GLY A 241 -14.03 10.10 2.17
CA GLY A 241 -13.58 10.34 0.80
C GLY A 241 -13.68 9.10 -0.05
N TRP A 242 -13.96 9.29 -1.33
CA TRP A 242 -14.09 8.23 -2.32
C TRP A 242 -13.31 8.57 -3.59
N VAL A 243 -12.51 7.62 -4.06
CA VAL A 243 -11.91 7.66 -5.39
C VAL A 243 -12.31 6.37 -6.08
N LYS A 244 -13.07 6.47 -7.17
CA LYS A 244 -13.68 5.32 -7.84
C LYS A 244 -13.41 5.35 -9.33
N ASP A 245 -12.94 4.25 -9.89
CA ASP A 245 -12.72 4.16 -11.35
C ASP A 245 -11.84 5.29 -11.90
N VAL A 246 -10.77 5.61 -11.18
CA VAL A 246 -9.79 6.62 -11.60
C VAL A 246 -8.50 5.95 -12.07
N GLU A 247 -7.93 6.45 -13.15
CA GLU A 247 -6.59 6.10 -13.62
C GLU A 247 -5.63 7.25 -13.30
N ALA A 248 -4.43 6.96 -12.82
CA ALA A 248 -3.38 7.95 -12.58
C ALA A 248 -2.11 7.60 -13.36
N ILE A 249 -1.57 8.59 -14.07
CA ILE A 249 -0.53 8.41 -15.08
C ILE A 249 0.63 9.35 -14.77
N ASN A 250 1.84 8.79 -14.74
CA ASN A 250 3.10 9.52 -14.69
C ASN A 250 3.17 10.62 -13.61
N PRO A 251 2.74 10.40 -12.35
CA PRO A 251 2.94 11.37 -11.29
C PRO A 251 4.43 11.51 -10.94
N GLY A 252 4.80 12.71 -10.49
CA GLY A 252 6.14 12.98 -10.02
C GLY A 252 6.46 12.29 -8.69
N LEU A 253 5.44 12.02 -7.88
CA LEU A 253 5.53 11.25 -6.63
C LEU A 253 4.57 10.05 -6.68
N HIS A 254 3.34 10.16 -6.16
CA HIS A 254 2.41 9.03 -6.07
C HIS A 254 1.24 9.13 -7.05
N CYS A 255 0.64 8.00 -7.43
CA CYS A 255 -0.65 8.02 -8.14
C CYS A 255 -1.75 8.52 -7.20
N PHE A 256 -1.92 7.87 -6.04
CA PHE A 256 -2.93 8.23 -5.05
C PHE A 256 -2.31 8.24 -3.66
N ASP A 257 -2.38 9.38 -2.97
CA ASP A 257 -1.89 9.54 -1.59
C ASP A 257 -3.03 9.93 -0.65
N VAL A 258 -3.19 9.16 0.42
CA VAL A 258 -4.10 9.46 1.53
C VAL A 258 -3.26 9.78 2.77
N SER A 259 -3.15 11.07 3.08
CA SER A 259 -2.19 11.57 4.05
C SER A 259 -2.82 12.46 5.13
N SER A 260 -2.04 12.73 6.16
CA SER A 260 -2.15 13.97 6.92
C SER A 260 -1.74 15.19 6.09
N THR A 261 -1.97 16.39 6.63
CA THR A 261 -1.52 17.67 6.02
C THR A 261 -0.04 17.62 5.59
N ILE A 262 0.82 17.07 6.44
CA ILE A 262 2.26 16.89 6.20
C ILE A 262 2.73 15.57 6.77
N TYR A 263 3.77 14.97 6.19
CA TYR A 263 4.47 13.85 6.81
C TYR A 263 5.18 14.29 8.09
N ASN A 264 5.14 13.44 9.10
CA ASN A 264 5.70 13.69 10.42
C ASN A 264 6.76 12.65 10.77
N TYR A 265 7.91 13.15 11.20
CA TYR A 265 9.09 12.37 11.55
C TYR A 265 9.54 12.62 13.00
N SER A 266 8.59 12.78 13.91
CA SER A 266 8.83 13.06 15.33
C SER A 266 9.36 11.85 16.14
N GLY A 267 9.54 10.70 15.51
CA GLY A 267 9.98 9.47 16.13
C GLY A 267 8.87 8.42 16.26
N ASP A 268 9.30 7.19 16.47
CA ASP A 268 8.39 6.07 16.71
C ASP A 268 7.56 6.29 17.98
N GLY A 269 6.24 6.06 17.87
CA GLY A 269 5.24 6.38 18.88
C GLY A 269 4.57 7.75 18.70
N TYR A 270 4.90 8.49 17.64
CA TYR A 270 4.25 9.74 17.26
C TYR A 270 3.65 9.68 15.85
N ARG A 271 2.58 10.45 15.63
CA ARG A 271 1.92 10.63 14.32
C ARG A 271 1.67 12.10 14.04
N ALA A 272 1.54 12.44 12.75
CA ALA A 272 1.04 13.75 12.35
C ALA A 272 -0.40 13.99 12.86
N ARG A 273 -0.75 15.26 13.07
CA ARG A 273 -2.13 15.71 13.23
C ARG A 273 -2.81 15.87 11.86
N GLY A 274 -4.14 15.88 11.86
CA GLY A 274 -4.93 16.08 10.64
C GLY A 274 -4.79 14.94 9.63
N GLY A 275 -4.71 13.69 10.10
CA GLY A 275 -4.77 12.51 9.24
C GLY A 275 -6.13 12.36 8.57
N SER A 276 -6.14 11.84 7.34
CA SER A 276 -7.39 11.47 6.68
C SER A 276 -8.05 10.28 7.37
N ASN A 277 -9.37 10.16 7.25
CA ASN A 277 -10.15 9.13 7.93
C ASN A 277 -11.37 8.68 7.11
N TYR A 278 -11.65 7.37 7.11
CA TYR A 278 -12.77 6.76 6.36
C TYR A 278 -12.67 7.05 4.86
N ILE A 279 -11.64 6.50 4.22
CA ILE A 279 -11.37 6.71 2.80
C ILE A 279 -11.54 5.39 2.05
N TRP A 280 -12.18 5.44 0.87
CA TRP A 280 -12.31 4.28 0.00
C TRP A 280 -11.77 4.57 -1.41
N LEU A 281 -10.74 3.83 -1.78
CA LEU A 281 -10.10 3.80 -3.08
C LEU A 281 -10.54 2.50 -3.78
N ASP A 282 -11.31 2.58 -4.86
CA ASP A 282 -11.88 1.41 -5.53
C ASP A 282 -11.72 1.45 -7.05
N GLY A 283 -11.35 0.32 -7.64
CA GLY A 283 -11.29 0.23 -9.10
C GLY A 283 -10.21 1.12 -9.69
N LEU A 284 -9.06 1.32 -9.04
CA LEU A 284 -8.04 2.27 -9.52
C LEU A 284 -7.00 1.62 -10.43
N ASN A 285 -6.47 2.37 -11.40
CA ASN A 285 -5.29 2.00 -12.18
C ASN A 285 -4.18 3.04 -11.97
N GLY A 286 -2.92 2.63 -11.88
CA GLY A 286 -1.80 3.55 -11.78
C GLY A 286 -0.52 3.02 -12.41
N TYR A 287 0.20 3.90 -13.12
CA TYR A 287 1.52 3.56 -13.67
C TYR A 287 2.42 4.78 -13.91
N GLY A 288 3.72 4.53 -14.09
CA GLY A 288 4.73 5.56 -14.34
C GLY A 288 5.04 6.43 -13.12
N PHE A 289 4.55 6.04 -11.94
CA PHE A 289 4.71 6.82 -10.72
C PHE A 289 6.16 6.90 -10.24
N GLY A 290 6.52 8.07 -9.71
CA GLY A 290 7.88 8.35 -9.24
C GLY A 290 8.25 7.58 -7.99
N ASP A 291 7.29 7.43 -7.06
CA ASP A 291 7.43 6.72 -5.79
C ASP A 291 6.48 5.52 -5.75
N ASP A 292 5.25 5.67 -5.24
CA ASP A 292 4.29 4.57 -5.09
C ASP A 292 3.01 4.75 -5.92
N GLY A 293 2.34 3.64 -6.21
CA GLY A 293 1.00 3.66 -6.82
C GLY A 293 -0.02 4.23 -5.85
N VAL A 294 -0.48 3.42 -4.90
CA VAL A 294 -1.36 3.88 -3.82
C VAL A 294 -0.59 3.87 -2.51
N THR A 295 -0.57 5.00 -1.80
CA THR A 295 0.10 5.11 -0.51
C THR A 295 -0.78 5.78 0.54
N THR A 296 -0.47 5.50 1.82
CA THR A 296 -1.19 6.04 2.97
C THR A 296 -0.22 6.47 4.04
N HIS A 297 -0.47 7.65 4.63
CA HIS A 297 0.39 8.26 5.65
C HIS A 297 -0.42 8.89 6.77
N HIS A 298 -0.06 8.61 8.02
CA HIS A 298 -0.60 9.20 9.26
C HIS A 298 -2.13 9.29 9.30
N SER A 299 -2.80 8.38 8.61
CA SER A 299 -4.25 8.37 8.39
C SER A 299 -4.85 7.08 8.95
N ASP A 300 -6.17 7.05 9.08
CA ASP A 300 -6.90 5.98 9.76
C ASP A 300 -8.06 5.47 8.88
N ASN A 301 -8.45 4.21 9.03
CA ASN A 301 -9.66 3.61 8.43
C ASN A 301 -9.73 3.82 6.91
N ILE A 302 -8.88 3.08 6.20
CA ILE A 302 -8.74 3.19 4.75
C ILE A 302 -9.05 1.84 4.11
N LEU A 303 -9.89 1.84 3.08
CA LEU A 303 -10.19 0.69 2.26
C LEU A 303 -9.64 0.93 0.85
N ILE A 304 -8.81 0.00 0.36
CA ILE A 304 -8.22 -0.01 -0.97
C ILE A 304 -8.64 -1.30 -1.63
N SER A 305 -9.55 -1.25 -2.59
CA SER A 305 -10.11 -2.45 -3.21
C SER A 305 -10.05 -2.44 -4.73
N ASN A 306 -9.89 -3.63 -5.32
CA ASN A 306 -9.95 -3.82 -6.77
C ASN A 306 -9.09 -2.81 -7.53
N CYS A 307 -7.84 -2.62 -7.10
CA CYS A 307 -6.89 -1.69 -7.74
C CYS A 307 -5.78 -2.45 -8.47
N HIS A 308 -5.17 -1.81 -9.48
CA HIS A 308 -4.00 -2.30 -10.20
C HIS A 308 -2.92 -1.23 -10.33
N MET A 309 -1.70 -1.54 -9.88
CA MET A 309 -0.56 -0.62 -9.92
C MET A 309 0.64 -1.29 -10.60
N CYS A 310 1.26 -0.64 -11.57
CA CYS A 310 2.37 -1.24 -12.32
C CYS A 310 3.39 -0.23 -12.81
N ASP A 311 4.57 -0.73 -13.19
CA ASP A 311 5.57 0.01 -13.97
C ASP A 311 5.91 1.40 -13.40
N PRO A 312 6.38 1.51 -12.13
CA PRO A 312 6.91 2.77 -11.61
C PRO A 312 8.05 3.30 -12.46
N SER A 313 8.15 4.62 -12.57
CA SER A 313 9.35 5.26 -13.11
C SER A 313 10.51 5.25 -12.11
N GLY A 314 10.21 5.26 -10.81
CA GLY A 314 11.21 5.33 -9.73
C GLY A 314 11.97 6.66 -9.64
N ARG A 315 11.52 7.69 -10.37
CA ARG A 315 12.21 8.98 -10.50
C ARG A 315 12.03 9.91 -9.30
N ALA A 316 11.23 9.53 -8.30
CA ALA A 316 11.21 10.23 -7.02
C ALA A 316 12.48 9.96 -6.20
N HIS A 317 13.25 8.93 -6.56
CA HIS A 317 14.42 8.46 -5.81
C HIS A 317 15.70 8.54 -6.63
N LYS A 318 16.81 8.22 -5.96
CA LYS A 318 18.08 7.97 -6.65
C LYS A 318 17.95 6.69 -7.47
N LYS A 319 18.42 6.72 -8.73
CA LYS A 319 18.51 5.54 -9.61
C LYS A 319 19.19 4.36 -8.87
N GLY A 320 18.59 3.18 -8.96
CA GLY A 320 19.07 1.96 -8.30
C GLY A 320 18.74 1.85 -6.80
N PHE A 321 18.08 2.86 -6.23
CA PHE A 321 17.64 2.91 -4.81
C PHE A 321 16.22 3.47 -4.67
N SER A 322 15.34 3.09 -5.59
CA SER A 322 13.95 3.50 -5.65
C SER A 322 13.06 2.53 -4.90
N ASN A 323 12.44 3.03 -3.82
CA ASN A 323 11.49 2.29 -3.00
C ASN A 323 10.08 2.34 -3.60
N SER A 324 9.94 1.99 -4.88
CA SER A 324 8.71 2.27 -5.61
C SER A 324 7.73 1.11 -5.60
N ASN A 325 6.70 1.19 -4.76
CA ASN A 325 5.79 0.09 -4.50
C ASN A 325 4.46 0.23 -5.27
N GLY A 326 3.80 -0.91 -5.54
CA GLY A 326 2.43 -0.88 -6.04
C GLY A 326 1.49 -0.26 -4.99
N PHE A 327 1.55 -0.79 -3.77
CA PHE A 327 0.76 -0.32 -2.63
C PHE A 327 1.66 -0.15 -1.42
N GLU A 328 1.49 0.95 -0.69
CA GLU A 328 2.23 1.24 0.52
C GLU A 328 1.32 1.68 1.67
N ALA A 329 1.35 0.92 2.77
CA ALA A 329 0.87 1.39 4.06
C ALA A 329 2.08 1.89 4.85
N ASP A 330 2.28 3.21 4.84
CA ASP A 330 3.48 3.85 5.37
C ASP A 330 3.28 4.52 6.73
N ASP A 331 4.32 5.19 7.21
CA ASP A 331 4.40 6.16 8.30
C ASP A 331 3.06 6.53 8.93
N GLY A 332 2.74 5.89 10.05
CA GLY A 332 1.63 6.20 10.91
C GLY A 332 0.27 5.80 10.36
N SER A 333 0.18 5.02 9.30
CA SER A 333 -1.10 4.49 8.82
C SER A 333 -1.67 3.46 9.78
N ARG A 334 -2.99 3.48 9.97
CA ARG A 334 -3.67 2.53 10.85
C ARG A 334 -4.99 2.09 10.25
N ASN A 335 -5.40 0.86 10.55
CA ASN A 335 -6.70 0.34 10.15
C ASN A 335 -6.84 0.41 8.61
N VAL A 336 -5.95 -0.26 7.89
CA VAL A 336 -5.90 -0.25 6.42
C VAL A 336 -6.31 -1.62 5.90
N TRP A 337 -7.29 -1.67 5.00
CA TRP A 337 -7.74 -2.86 4.30
C TRP A 337 -7.33 -2.79 2.83
N LEU A 338 -6.60 -3.79 2.36
CA LEU A 338 -6.27 -4.00 0.96
C LEU A 338 -7.01 -5.25 0.48
N VAL A 339 -7.96 -5.09 -0.46
CA VAL A 339 -8.88 -6.15 -0.87
C VAL A 339 -8.85 -6.37 -2.39
N ASN A 340 -8.49 -7.57 -2.82
CA ASN A 340 -8.47 -7.98 -4.23
C ASN A 340 -7.68 -7.03 -5.15
N ASN A 341 -6.50 -6.60 -4.71
CA ASN A 341 -5.63 -5.73 -5.49
C ASN A 341 -4.61 -6.53 -6.32
N SER A 342 -3.96 -5.87 -7.28
CA SER A 342 -2.83 -6.44 -8.00
C SER A 342 -1.72 -5.45 -8.26
N SER A 343 -0.49 -5.93 -8.23
CA SER A 343 0.72 -5.14 -8.50
C SER A 343 1.62 -5.87 -9.47
N THR A 344 2.27 -5.15 -10.40
CA THR A 344 3.25 -5.78 -11.28
C THR A 344 4.46 -4.92 -11.59
N ARG A 345 5.64 -5.58 -11.63
CA ARG A 345 6.93 -4.97 -11.98
C ARG A 345 7.30 -3.77 -11.10
N CYS A 346 6.80 -3.73 -9.88
CA CYS A 346 7.17 -2.76 -8.85
C CYS A 346 8.40 -3.23 -8.06
N PHE A 347 8.92 -2.38 -7.17
CA PHE A 347 9.84 -2.83 -6.14
C PHE A 347 9.10 -3.72 -5.14
N GLY A 348 8.18 -3.16 -4.36
CA GLY A 348 7.26 -3.92 -3.52
C GLY A 348 5.90 -4.08 -4.19
N GLY A 349 5.28 -5.25 -4.04
CA GLY A 349 3.87 -5.40 -4.41
C GLY A 349 2.97 -4.68 -3.41
N ILE A 350 2.96 -5.16 -2.17
CA ILE A 350 2.50 -4.44 -0.99
C ILE A 350 3.68 -4.26 -0.03
N GLU A 351 3.96 -3.01 0.32
CA GLU A 351 4.85 -2.65 1.41
C GLU A 351 4.05 -2.14 2.62
N ILE A 352 4.38 -2.66 3.81
CA ILE A 352 3.83 -2.18 5.08
C ILE A 352 5.03 -1.74 5.92
N LYS A 353 5.18 -0.43 6.13
CA LYS A 353 6.41 0.09 6.70
C LYS A 353 6.26 1.34 7.55
N ALA A 354 7.41 1.76 8.08
CA ALA A 354 7.73 3.15 8.31
C ALA A 354 9.23 3.42 8.16
N HIS A 355 9.55 4.71 8.03
CA HIS A 355 10.87 5.27 8.26
C HIS A 355 11.29 5.19 9.73
N ALA A 356 12.59 5.21 9.98
CA ALA A 356 13.17 5.03 11.32
C ALA A 356 12.73 6.05 12.37
N ASN A 357 12.30 7.22 11.93
CA ASN A 357 11.84 8.34 12.76
C ASN A 357 10.33 8.55 12.65
N SER A 358 9.56 7.52 12.31
CA SER A 358 8.10 7.57 12.28
C SER A 358 7.51 6.34 12.97
N SER A 359 6.19 6.34 13.17
CA SER A 359 5.48 5.16 13.64
C SER A 359 5.21 4.23 12.45
N ALA A 360 5.47 2.94 12.58
CA ALA A 360 5.08 1.93 11.61
C ALA A 360 3.57 1.87 11.39
N ALA A 361 3.18 1.58 10.14
CA ALA A 361 1.81 1.23 9.85
C ALA A 361 1.37 0.02 10.71
N SER A 362 0.14 0.06 11.25
CA SER A 362 -0.34 -0.97 12.19
C SER A 362 -1.82 -1.31 11.99
N ASN A 363 -2.20 -2.54 12.36
CA ASN A 363 -3.52 -3.10 12.09
C ASN A 363 -3.86 -3.03 10.59
N VAL A 364 -3.02 -3.68 9.77
CA VAL A 364 -3.20 -3.76 8.32
C VAL A 364 -3.74 -5.14 7.95
N HIS A 365 -4.76 -5.13 7.09
CA HIS A 365 -5.47 -6.31 6.63
C HIS A 365 -5.30 -6.43 5.12
N ILE A 366 -4.80 -7.58 4.65
CA ILE A 366 -4.72 -7.89 3.23
C ILE A 366 -5.63 -9.09 2.98
N ILE A 367 -6.64 -8.94 2.12
CA ILE A 367 -7.55 -10.03 1.75
C ILE A 367 -7.62 -10.11 0.23
N GLY A 368 -6.86 -11.03 -0.35
CA GLY A 368 -6.70 -11.14 -1.79
C GLY A 368 -5.70 -10.12 -2.33
N HIS A 369 -4.53 -10.57 -2.75
CA HIS A 369 -3.61 -9.75 -3.55
C HIS A 369 -2.84 -10.60 -4.55
N LEU A 370 -2.73 -10.13 -5.79
CA LEU A 370 -1.96 -10.75 -6.85
C LEU A 370 -0.74 -9.89 -7.20
N SER A 371 0.44 -10.33 -6.80
CA SER A 371 1.72 -9.70 -7.15
C SER A 371 2.41 -10.50 -8.26
N VAL A 372 2.74 -9.86 -9.38
CA VAL A 372 3.41 -10.51 -10.53
C VAL A 372 4.68 -9.76 -10.91
N ASN A 373 5.82 -10.42 -10.85
CA ASN A 373 7.13 -9.85 -11.19
C ASN A 373 7.54 -8.61 -10.38
N ASP A 374 6.95 -8.39 -9.20
CA ASP A 374 7.50 -7.44 -8.24
C ASP A 374 8.80 -7.98 -7.65
N ASN A 375 9.70 -7.11 -7.20
CA ASN A 375 10.92 -7.58 -6.53
C ASN A 375 10.61 -8.26 -5.21
N ARG A 376 9.82 -7.61 -4.36
CA ARG A 376 9.34 -8.19 -3.10
C ARG A 376 7.82 -8.11 -3.08
N SER A 377 7.15 -9.22 -3.39
CA SER A 377 5.68 -9.23 -3.50
C SER A 377 5.02 -8.69 -2.23
N PHE A 378 5.45 -9.16 -1.07
CA PHE A 378 4.99 -8.67 0.24
C PHE A 378 6.21 -8.31 1.11
N ASN A 379 6.40 -7.02 1.44
CA ASN A 379 7.57 -6.53 2.17
C ASN A 379 7.16 -5.73 3.41
N TRP A 380 7.27 -6.31 4.60
CA TRP A 380 6.80 -5.70 5.83
C TRP A 380 7.97 -5.41 6.77
N ARG A 381 8.22 -4.12 7.05
CA ARG A 381 9.44 -3.69 7.73
C ARG A 381 9.33 -2.36 8.46
N HIS A 382 9.95 -2.22 9.62
CA HIS A 382 10.17 -0.92 10.23
C HIS A 382 11.66 -0.53 10.15
N ILE A 383 12.01 0.40 9.24
CA ILE A 383 13.41 0.82 9.02
C ILE A 383 14.01 1.31 10.34
N GLY A 384 15.29 1.03 10.59
CA GLY A 384 15.99 1.51 11.79
C GLY A 384 15.57 0.83 13.09
N HIS A 385 14.82 -0.27 13.01
CA HIS A 385 14.39 -1.10 14.13
C HIS A 385 14.70 -2.60 13.88
N HIS A 386 15.79 -2.89 13.15
CA HIS A 386 16.11 -4.23 12.63
C HIS A 386 17.32 -4.89 13.29
N LYS A 387 18.34 -4.11 13.64
CA LYS A 387 19.60 -4.61 14.22
C LYS A 387 19.47 -4.79 15.72
N SER A 388 20.31 -5.63 16.32
CA SER A 388 20.38 -5.84 17.77
C SER A 388 20.74 -4.55 18.55
N THR A 389 21.39 -3.61 17.87
CA THR A 389 21.73 -2.27 18.38
C THR A 389 20.66 -1.21 18.14
N ASP A 390 19.70 -1.48 17.24
CA ASP A 390 18.61 -0.55 16.95
C ASP A 390 17.59 -0.57 18.10
N PRO A 391 16.87 0.56 18.34
CA PRO A 391 15.76 0.55 19.26
C PRO A 391 14.69 -0.46 18.83
N VAL A 392 13.97 -0.99 19.81
CA VAL A 392 12.80 -1.81 19.55
C VAL A 392 11.66 -0.93 19.06
N SER A 393 11.06 -1.31 17.94
CA SER A 393 9.86 -0.65 17.42
C SER A 393 8.70 -0.72 18.43
N LYS A 394 8.09 0.44 18.68
CA LYS A 394 6.91 0.70 19.52
C LYS A 394 5.59 0.53 18.77
N THR A 395 5.62 0.48 17.43
CA THR A 395 4.38 0.58 16.62
C THR A 395 4.21 -0.47 15.51
N ALA A 396 5.27 -1.19 15.12
CA ALA A 396 5.21 -2.24 14.09
C ALA A 396 4.48 -3.50 14.58
N PHE A 397 3.15 -3.45 14.59
CA PHE A 397 2.29 -4.49 15.10
C PHE A 397 1.10 -4.78 14.17
N ASN A 398 0.61 -6.02 14.26
CA ASN A 398 -0.70 -6.45 13.81
C ASN A 398 -0.86 -6.37 12.29
N ILE A 399 -0.44 -7.43 11.60
CA ILE A 399 -0.73 -7.65 10.18
C ILE A 399 -1.52 -8.95 10.04
N LYS A 400 -2.64 -8.89 9.33
CA LYS A 400 -3.46 -10.05 8.97
C LYS A 400 -3.54 -10.16 7.46
N ALA A 401 -3.12 -11.30 6.91
CA ALA A 401 -3.07 -11.50 5.47
C ALA A 401 -3.74 -12.82 5.08
N THR A 402 -4.65 -12.76 4.13
CA THR A 402 -5.46 -13.88 3.66
C THR A 402 -5.43 -13.92 2.13
N ASN A 403 -5.28 -15.11 1.55
CA ASN A 403 -5.36 -15.33 0.09
C ASN A 403 -4.34 -14.49 -0.69
N LEU A 404 -3.07 -14.66 -0.37
CA LEU A 404 -1.96 -13.97 -1.04
C LEU A 404 -1.45 -14.79 -2.22
N VAL A 405 -1.10 -14.13 -3.32
CA VAL A 405 -0.45 -14.77 -4.47
C VAL A 405 0.77 -13.96 -4.92
N SER A 406 1.92 -14.63 -5.01
CA SER A 406 3.17 -14.10 -5.55
C SER A 406 3.60 -14.93 -6.76
N ILE A 407 3.76 -14.28 -7.91
CA ILE A 407 4.19 -14.91 -9.17
C ILE A 407 5.52 -14.32 -9.60
N ALA A 408 6.51 -15.20 -9.77
CA ALA A 408 7.83 -14.95 -10.30
C ALA A 408 8.47 -13.63 -9.82
N PRO A 409 8.78 -13.48 -8.51
CA PRO A 409 9.53 -12.32 -8.04
C PRO A 409 10.88 -12.19 -8.74
N ILE A 410 11.22 -11.01 -9.26
CA ILE A 410 12.42 -10.78 -10.09
C ILE A 410 13.28 -9.62 -9.60
N ARG A 411 14.54 -9.56 -10.03
CA ARG A 411 15.41 -8.39 -9.80
C ARG A 411 14.91 -7.22 -10.64
N THR A 412 15.06 -6.01 -10.10
CA THR A 412 14.61 -4.77 -10.74
C THR A 412 15.69 -3.71 -10.64
N ASN A 413 15.80 -2.87 -11.68
CA ASN A 413 16.68 -1.70 -11.68
C ASN A 413 16.17 -0.57 -10.78
N LEU A 414 14.93 -0.66 -10.28
CA LEU A 414 14.42 0.27 -9.26
C LEU A 414 15.31 0.22 -8.03
N TYR A 415 15.64 -0.98 -7.55
CA TYR A 415 16.48 -1.20 -6.38
C TYR A 415 17.52 -2.31 -6.67
N GLU A 416 18.64 -1.92 -7.29
CA GLU A 416 19.61 -2.83 -7.92
C GLU A 416 20.16 -3.91 -6.99
N ASN A 417 20.41 -3.56 -5.73
CA ASN A 417 20.96 -4.47 -4.73
C ASN A 417 19.89 -5.28 -3.97
N SER A 418 18.61 -5.06 -4.25
CA SER A 418 17.55 -5.82 -3.59
C SER A 418 17.39 -7.21 -4.20
N LYS A 419 17.20 -8.17 -3.30
CA LYS A 419 17.02 -9.58 -3.63
C LYS A 419 15.53 -9.91 -3.75
N PRO A 420 15.09 -10.67 -4.78
CA PRO A 420 13.69 -10.95 -4.98
C PRO A 420 13.10 -11.86 -3.89
N ARG A 421 11.86 -11.63 -3.48
CA ARG A 421 11.18 -12.36 -2.40
C ARG A 421 9.68 -12.47 -2.67
N ALA A 422 9.10 -13.62 -2.36
CA ALA A 422 7.65 -13.74 -2.27
C ALA A 422 7.15 -13.04 -0.99
N LEU A 423 7.86 -13.19 0.13
CA LEU A 423 7.51 -12.56 1.40
C LEU A 423 8.75 -12.16 2.19
N VAL A 424 8.70 -10.98 2.83
CA VAL A 424 9.66 -10.55 3.84
C VAL A 424 8.92 -9.98 5.03
N VAL A 425 9.19 -10.51 6.22
CA VAL A 425 8.71 -9.95 7.49
C VAL A 425 9.92 -9.55 8.32
N SER A 426 9.99 -8.28 8.71
CA SER A 426 11.13 -7.68 9.41
C SER A 426 10.67 -6.70 10.49
N GLY A 427 11.04 -6.91 11.75
CA GLY A 427 10.73 -6.02 12.88
C GLY A 427 9.28 -6.01 13.33
N TYR A 428 8.34 -6.44 12.49
CA TYR A 428 6.93 -6.55 12.82
C TYR A 428 6.63 -7.68 13.81
N ARG A 429 5.62 -7.44 14.64
CA ARG A 429 5.09 -8.41 15.60
C ARG A 429 3.61 -8.65 15.40
N ASN A 430 3.14 -9.84 15.77
CA ASN A 430 1.75 -10.27 15.59
C ASN A 430 1.38 -10.23 14.11
N VAL A 431 1.84 -11.25 13.38
CA VAL A 431 1.63 -11.37 11.94
C VAL A 431 0.98 -12.71 11.68
N ALA A 432 -0.23 -12.71 11.13
CA ALA A 432 -0.94 -13.92 10.73
C ALA A 432 -1.12 -13.95 9.21
N ILE A 433 -0.66 -15.02 8.57
CA ILE A 433 -0.79 -15.23 7.13
C ILE A 433 -1.47 -16.58 6.91
N ASN A 434 -2.58 -16.58 6.17
CA ASN A 434 -3.32 -17.77 5.80
C ASN A 434 -3.53 -17.83 4.29
N ASN A 435 -3.40 -19.02 3.72
CA ASN A 435 -3.56 -19.28 2.28
C ASN A 435 -2.64 -18.40 1.42
N PHE A 436 -1.33 -18.65 1.49
CA PHE A 436 -0.34 -17.94 0.69
C PHE A 436 0.26 -18.85 -0.37
N THR A 437 0.11 -18.49 -1.66
CA THR A 437 0.66 -19.23 -2.80
C THR A 437 1.83 -18.46 -3.42
N ALA A 438 3.02 -19.05 -3.42
CA ALA A 438 4.21 -18.54 -4.10
C ALA A 438 4.56 -19.44 -5.30
N ILE A 439 4.62 -18.85 -6.49
CA ILE A 439 4.93 -19.54 -7.75
C ILE A 439 6.15 -18.85 -8.36
N GLY A 440 7.28 -19.54 -8.37
CA GLY A 440 8.52 -19.10 -8.99
C GLY A 440 8.57 -19.40 -10.48
N ASP A 441 9.47 -18.71 -11.18
CA ASP A 441 9.90 -19.08 -12.51
C ASP A 441 11.02 -20.14 -12.39
N PRO A 442 10.79 -21.39 -12.83
CA PRO A 442 11.77 -22.46 -12.69
C PRO A 442 13.06 -22.24 -13.47
N ASP A 443 13.06 -21.33 -14.45
CA ASP A 443 14.23 -21.01 -15.26
C ASP A 443 14.96 -19.75 -14.76
N TYR A 444 14.41 -19.07 -13.75
CA TYR A 444 15.03 -17.88 -13.16
C TYR A 444 16.10 -18.24 -12.10
N ASP A 445 17.20 -17.48 -12.10
CA ASP A 445 18.29 -17.61 -11.13
C ASP A 445 18.02 -16.80 -9.84
N TYR A 446 17.48 -17.48 -8.83
CA TYR A 446 17.25 -16.96 -7.48
C TYR A 446 18.53 -16.86 -6.64
N ARG A 447 19.69 -17.35 -7.11
CA ARG A 447 21.01 -17.23 -6.45
C ARG A 447 21.07 -17.75 -5.01
N GLY A 448 20.37 -18.84 -4.71
CA GLY A 448 20.35 -19.43 -3.36
C GLY A 448 19.65 -18.56 -2.32
N GLU A 449 19.00 -17.48 -2.73
CA GLU A 449 18.24 -16.64 -1.82
C GLU A 449 16.94 -17.35 -1.38
N PRO A 450 16.43 -17.10 -0.16
CA PRO A 450 15.17 -17.69 0.27
C PRO A 450 13.97 -17.08 -0.46
N VAL A 451 12.92 -17.88 -0.66
CA VAL A 451 11.64 -17.42 -1.23
C VAL A 451 10.89 -16.52 -0.26
N MET A 452 10.78 -16.97 1.00
CA MET A 452 10.16 -16.24 2.10
C MET A 452 11.16 -16.06 3.25
N ALA A 453 11.30 -14.83 3.76
CA ALA A 453 12.26 -14.49 4.80
C ALA A 453 11.57 -13.87 6.02
N ILE A 454 11.69 -14.52 7.18
CA ILE A 454 11.22 -14.02 8.47
C ILE A 454 12.47 -13.69 9.30
N GLN A 455 12.66 -12.42 9.64
CA GLN A 455 13.98 -11.91 10.05
C GLN A 455 13.91 -10.63 10.89
N TYR A 456 15.07 -10.15 11.34
CA TYR A 456 15.23 -8.82 11.94
C TYR A 456 14.25 -8.52 13.08
N ARG A 457 14.37 -9.20 14.22
CA ARG A 457 13.52 -8.99 15.42
C ARG A 457 12.01 -9.23 15.22
N SER A 458 11.55 -9.79 14.10
CA SER A 458 10.14 -10.17 13.96
C SER A 458 9.75 -11.22 14.99
N ARG A 459 8.55 -11.13 15.56
CA ARG A 459 8.04 -12.03 16.61
C ARG A 459 6.58 -12.36 16.37
N ASN A 460 6.11 -13.49 16.89
CA ASN A 460 4.69 -13.87 16.83
C ASN A 460 4.19 -13.90 15.38
N VAL A 461 4.90 -14.67 14.54
CA VAL A 461 4.59 -14.80 13.13
C VAL A 461 4.00 -16.18 12.90
N ALA A 462 2.74 -16.23 12.45
CA ALA A 462 2.03 -17.46 12.18
C ALA A 462 1.70 -17.57 10.68
N LEU A 463 2.04 -18.71 10.10
CA LEU A 463 1.82 -19.07 8.70
C LEU A 463 0.95 -20.32 8.66
N ASP A 464 -0.18 -20.26 7.95
CA ASP A 464 -1.05 -21.41 7.71
C ASP A 464 -1.42 -21.53 6.23
N ASN A 465 -1.58 -22.77 5.77
CA ASN A 465 -1.85 -23.15 4.39
C ASN A 465 -0.97 -22.40 3.36
N VAL A 466 0.35 -22.49 3.51
CA VAL A 466 1.31 -21.88 2.58
C VAL A 466 1.73 -22.89 1.52
N SER A 467 1.88 -22.45 0.28
CA SER A 467 2.46 -23.25 -0.79
C SER A 467 3.57 -22.52 -1.55
N ALA A 468 4.60 -23.28 -1.95
CA ALA A 468 5.71 -22.79 -2.75
C ALA A 468 6.02 -23.76 -3.90
N SER A 469 6.24 -23.23 -5.09
CA SER A 469 6.61 -24.03 -6.26
C SER A 469 7.49 -23.27 -7.23
N GLY A 470 8.32 -23.97 -8.01
CA GLY A 470 9.06 -23.37 -9.12
C GLY A 470 10.30 -22.56 -8.74
N PHE A 471 10.73 -22.52 -7.47
CA PHE A 471 11.94 -21.79 -7.04
C PHE A 471 13.21 -22.64 -7.08
N ARG A 472 13.52 -23.28 -8.22
CA ARG A 472 14.56 -24.33 -8.33
C ARG A 472 15.96 -23.93 -7.85
N THR A 473 16.32 -22.67 -8.01
CA THR A 473 17.65 -22.13 -7.66
C THR A 473 17.64 -21.34 -6.34
N ALA A 474 16.53 -21.34 -5.60
CA ALA A 474 16.42 -20.73 -4.29
C ALA A 474 17.05 -21.64 -3.20
N GLY A 475 17.54 -21.02 -2.13
CA GLY A 475 18.19 -21.75 -1.04
C GLY A 475 17.19 -22.48 -0.16
N ALA A 476 16.14 -21.76 0.25
CA ALA A 476 15.04 -22.33 1.03
C ALA A 476 13.69 -21.69 0.67
N ASP A 477 12.59 -22.43 0.81
CA ASP A 477 11.24 -21.85 0.62
C ASP A 477 10.91 -20.91 1.79
N ILE A 478 11.09 -21.34 3.03
CA ILE A 478 10.96 -20.48 4.21
C ILE A 478 12.28 -20.45 4.98
N LYS A 479 12.80 -19.24 5.22
CA LYS A 479 13.98 -19.03 6.07
C LYS A 479 13.64 -18.17 7.28
N LEU A 480 13.88 -18.73 8.47
CA LEU A 480 13.87 -18.02 9.74
C LEU A 480 15.30 -17.60 10.06
N TYR A 481 15.56 -16.29 10.09
CA TYR A 481 16.90 -15.79 10.37
C TYR A 481 17.19 -15.77 11.87
N GLY A 482 18.34 -16.35 12.23
CA GLY A 482 18.88 -16.38 13.58
C GLY A 482 19.81 -15.20 13.91
N GLY A 483 20.69 -15.38 14.90
CA GLY A 483 21.67 -14.39 15.38
C GLY A 483 21.12 -13.42 16.43
N ASP A 484 21.87 -12.37 16.75
CA ASP A 484 21.54 -11.42 17.83
C ASP A 484 20.24 -10.65 17.60
N ASN A 485 19.81 -10.54 16.35
CA ASN A 485 18.58 -9.92 15.91
C ASN A 485 17.65 -10.94 15.22
N CYS A 486 17.70 -12.19 15.68
CA CYS A 486 16.88 -13.29 15.18
C CYS A 486 15.40 -12.93 15.10
N THR A 487 14.65 -13.66 14.28
CA THR A 487 13.20 -13.83 14.49
C THR A 487 12.95 -14.86 15.60
N ASP A 488 11.75 -14.90 16.17
CA ASP A 488 11.38 -15.86 17.21
C ASP A 488 9.86 -15.97 17.34
N LEU A 489 9.36 -16.96 18.06
CA LEU A 489 7.93 -17.25 18.22
C LEU A 489 7.25 -17.34 16.85
N VAL A 490 7.77 -18.23 16.01
CA VAL A 490 7.26 -18.45 14.64
C VAL A 490 6.53 -19.78 14.57
N ALA A 491 5.30 -19.78 14.07
CA ALA A 491 4.50 -20.98 13.85
C ALA A 491 4.24 -21.21 12.36
N ILE A 492 4.63 -22.37 11.85
CA ILE A 492 4.38 -22.80 10.47
C ILE A 492 3.45 -24.01 10.53
N HIS A 493 2.14 -23.82 10.31
CA HIS A 493 1.12 -24.86 10.52
C HIS A 493 1.05 -25.87 9.38
N LYS A 494 0.80 -25.40 8.15
CA LYS A 494 0.73 -26.24 6.95
C LYS A 494 1.55 -25.59 5.82
N LEU A 495 2.54 -26.32 5.33
CA LEU A 495 3.38 -25.95 4.18
C LEU A 495 3.32 -27.04 3.11
N THR A 496 3.06 -26.66 1.86
CA THR A 496 3.17 -27.55 0.69
C THR A 496 4.22 -27.05 -0.29
N VAL A 497 5.26 -27.85 -0.52
CA VAL A 497 6.35 -27.52 -1.46
C VAL A 497 6.26 -28.43 -2.67
N ARG A 498 6.32 -27.86 -3.89
CA ARG A 498 6.28 -28.61 -5.15
C ARG A 498 7.39 -28.15 -6.09
N ASN A 499 8.40 -28.99 -6.34
CA ASN A 499 9.48 -28.68 -7.28
C ASN A 499 10.08 -27.27 -7.09
N SER A 500 10.47 -26.95 -5.85
CA SER A 500 10.83 -25.60 -5.43
C SER A 500 12.30 -25.52 -4.97
N ALA A 501 12.59 -24.74 -3.93
CA ALA A 501 13.91 -24.57 -3.35
C ALA A 501 14.51 -25.90 -2.85
N ARG A 502 15.83 -25.89 -2.62
CA ARG A 502 16.56 -27.06 -2.11
C ARG A 502 16.10 -27.49 -0.71
N GLU A 503 15.82 -26.52 0.16
CA GLU A 503 15.35 -26.74 1.53
C GLU A 503 13.93 -26.19 1.69
N ALA A 504 12.99 -26.98 2.21
CA ALA A 504 11.64 -26.46 2.47
C ALA A 504 11.65 -25.39 3.57
N ILE A 505 12.34 -25.66 4.68
CA ILE A 505 12.42 -24.76 5.83
C ILE A 505 13.86 -24.74 6.35
N GLN A 506 14.41 -23.55 6.54
CA GLN A 506 15.70 -23.32 7.18
C GLN A 506 15.51 -22.47 8.44
N ILE A 507 15.92 -23.00 9.60
CA ILE A 507 15.85 -22.30 10.90
C ILE A 507 17.25 -21.92 11.35
N GLY A 508 17.50 -20.62 11.48
CA GLY A 508 18.79 -20.09 11.89
C GLY A 508 19.09 -20.27 13.38
N LYS A 509 20.38 -20.35 13.72
CA LYS A 509 20.86 -20.43 15.11
C LYS A 509 20.37 -19.26 15.96
N GLY A 510 19.86 -19.52 17.15
CA GLY A 510 19.41 -18.48 18.11
C GLY A 510 17.94 -18.09 18.00
N VAL A 511 17.19 -18.66 17.03
CA VAL A 511 15.73 -18.74 17.14
C VAL A 511 15.40 -19.67 18.31
N GLN A 512 14.70 -19.18 19.34
CA GLN A 512 14.45 -19.95 20.57
C GLN A 512 13.23 -20.86 20.43
N THR A 513 12.18 -20.34 19.79
CA THR A 513 10.90 -20.99 19.61
C THR A 513 10.45 -20.87 18.16
N ALA A 514 10.41 -22.02 17.49
CA ALA A 514 9.71 -22.19 16.22
C ALA A 514 8.92 -23.50 16.27
N SER A 515 7.67 -23.48 15.83
CA SER A 515 6.86 -24.67 15.65
C SER A 515 6.62 -24.94 14.16
N VAL A 516 6.81 -26.18 13.76
CA VAL A 516 6.57 -26.66 12.39
C VAL A 516 5.58 -27.80 12.48
N GLY A 517 4.40 -27.60 11.91
CA GLY A 517 3.36 -28.59 11.77
C GLY A 517 3.56 -29.45 10.53
N THR A 518 2.55 -29.52 9.69
CA THR A 518 2.57 -30.39 8.51
C THR A 518 3.37 -29.76 7.38
N VAL A 519 4.39 -30.47 6.91
CA VAL A 519 5.16 -30.12 5.71
C VAL A 519 5.00 -31.24 4.68
N LEU A 520 4.38 -30.92 3.55
CA LEU A 520 4.22 -31.83 2.42
C LEU A 520 5.17 -31.41 1.29
N VAL A 521 6.18 -32.23 1.01
CA VAL A 521 7.12 -32.00 -0.09
C VAL A 521 6.82 -32.97 -1.23
N LYS A 522 6.54 -32.43 -2.42
CA LYS A 522 6.35 -33.18 -3.65
C LYS A 522 7.53 -32.93 -4.57
N GLY A 523 8.37 -33.95 -4.73
CA GLY A 523 9.43 -33.97 -5.74
C GLY A 523 8.87 -34.10 -7.15
N SER A 524 9.74 -34.07 -8.15
CA SER A 524 9.34 -34.13 -9.55
C SER A 524 8.81 -35.53 -9.89
N GLU A 525 7.50 -35.66 -10.05
CA GLU A 525 6.98 -36.70 -10.95
C GLU A 525 7.28 -36.26 -12.39
N ASN A 526 7.69 -37.21 -13.23
CA ASN A 526 7.82 -37.06 -14.69
C ASN A 526 6.45 -36.78 -15.33
N ARG A 527 5.83 -35.65 -15.04
CA ARG A 527 4.65 -35.16 -15.74
C ARG A 527 4.95 -33.77 -16.31
N PRO A 528 4.70 -33.55 -17.61
CA PRO A 528 4.95 -32.25 -18.22
C PRO A 528 4.11 -31.20 -17.47
N PRO A 529 4.68 -30.02 -17.17
CA PRO A 529 3.91 -28.94 -16.58
C PRO A 529 2.72 -28.62 -17.50
N LYS A 530 1.53 -28.47 -16.92
CA LYS A 530 0.40 -27.87 -17.63
C LYS A 530 0.90 -26.53 -18.18
N ARG A 531 0.99 -26.40 -19.50
CA ARG A 531 1.20 -25.11 -20.16
C ARG A 531 0.02 -24.22 -19.74
N LEU A 532 0.30 -23.23 -18.90
CA LEU A 532 -0.58 -22.09 -18.68
C LEU A 532 -0.44 -21.19 -19.91
N VAL A 533 -1.43 -21.27 -20.80
CA VAL A 533 -1.62 -20.36 -21.94
C VAL A 533 -1.89 -18.96 -21.41
#